data_AF-Q6FUS8-F1
#
_entry.id   AF-Q6FUS8-F1
#
_cell.length_a   1.000
_cell.length_b   1.000
_cell.length_c   1.000
_cell.angle_alpha   90.00
_cell.angle_beta   90.00
_cell.angle_gamma   90.00
#
_symmetry.space_group_name_H-M   'P 1'
#
loop_
_entity.id
_entity.type
_entity.pdbx_description
1 polymer ?
#
loop_
_entity_poly.entity_id
_entity_poly.type
_entity_poly.pdbx_seq_one_letter_code
_entity_poly.pdbx_strand_id
1 'polypeptide(L)'
;MVPRKRTRRYLEVDVEGNPAEGVVQSKYFKKEETVTVKHEPVSDYKDFVDEVDIEWIKSLDTQAFFDYIDDRTSEDPQRWLKPLDEDSLGLKPLEIAKLPKSFIPIYNRVRLMRAQLKTPVDKVGCALMPIFIAENCGLHKEQILPKNYRFQLLIAVMLSSQTKDEITAEAMLNIMRYCLNELHDPNGMTLESVLMMDESIIDEKIKSVGFHRRKATYIYKSVRMLRDNFDSDVPTNVNDMLSLPGVGPKMTYLALQRAWGKMDGICVDVHVDRLCKMWRWVDAKKCKTPDHTRKALQTWLPKCLWYEINTVLVGFGQVICMARGKRCDICLANDICNARDRKLLSKLQFEEDIDEAFWKLSKTTRGNFDEYILYLKKKLKSDKYPIKAEGP
;
A
#
# COMPACT_ATOMS: atom_id res chain seq x y z
N MET A 1 14.19 -23.91 -37.75
CA MET A 1 13.94 -23.20 -36.48
C MET A 1 12.92 -23.99 -35.68
N VAL A 2 13.30 -24.57 -34.53
CA VAL A 2 12.41 -25.36 -33.66
C VAL A 2 11.81 -24.44 -32.58
N PRO A 3 10.48 -24.41 -32.37
CA PRO A 3 9.87 -23.54 -31.36
C PRO A 3 10.11 -24.10 -29.95
N ARG A 4 10.76 -23.32 -29.08
CA ARG A 4 10.92 -23.65 -27.64
C ARG A 4 9.58 -23.52 -26.90
N LYS A 5 8.97 -24.65 -26.53
CA LYS A 5 7.90 -24.68 -25.50
C LYS A 5 8.50 -24.32 -24.15
N ARG A 6 7.98 -23.27 -23.50
CA ARG A 6 8.25 -22.96 -22.08
C ARG A 6 7.34 -23.82 -21.20
N THR A 7 7.89 -24.86 -20.60
CA THR A 7 7.24 -25.63 -19.52
C THR A 7 7.40 -24.85 -18.21
N ARG A 8 6.29 -24.38 -17.62
CA ARG A 8 6.30 -23.85 -16.24
C ARG A 8 6.38 -25.04 -15.28
N ARG A 9 7.43 -25.12 -14.46
CA ARG A 9 7.46 -26.02 -13.30
C ARG A 9 6.71 -25.33 -12.17
N TYR A 10 5.69 -25.99 -11.63
CA TYR A 10 5.08 -25.61 -10.36
C TYR A 10 5.97 -26.17 -9.25
N LEU A 11 6.27 -25.35 -8.24
CA LEU A 11 6.89 -25.81 -7.00
C LEU A 11 5.78 -26.49 -6.18
N GLU A 12 5.99 -27.75 -5.83
CA GLU A 12 5.14 -28.44 -4.84
C GLU A 12 5.36 -27.77 -3.49
N VAL A 13 4.25 -27.44 -2.82
CA VAL A 13 4.25 -26.84 -1.49
C VAL A 13 4.00 -27.97 -0.51
N ASP A 14 4.90 -28.17 0.46
CA ASP A 14 4.72 -29.15 1.51
C ASP A 14 3.50 -28.82 2.36
N VAL A 15 2.66 -29.82 2.61
CA VAL A 15 1.41 -29.71 3.37
C VAL A 15 1.42 -30.76 4.48
N GLU A 16 1.02 -30.39 5.70
CA GLU A 16 0.81 -31.33 6.81
C GLU A 16 -0.71 -31.58 6.98
N GLY A 17 -1.09 -32.86 7.10
CA GLY A 17 -2.48 -33.31 7.32
C GLY A 17 -2.93 -34.43 6.38
N ASN A 18 -3.85 -35.28 6.84
CA ASN A 18 -4.41 -36.39 6.07
C ASN A 18 -5.49 -35.88 5.08
N PRO A 19 -5.31 -36.01 3.75
CA PRO A 19 -6.27 -35.52 2.75
C PRO A 19 -7.66 -36.14 2.86
N ALA A 20 -7.80 -37.28 3.52
CA ALA A 20 -9.08 -37.97 3.72
C ALA A 20 -9.98 -37.32 4.79
N GLU A 21 -9.42 -36.48 5.66
CA GLU A 21 -10.13 -35.87 6.80
C GLU A 21 -10.53 -34.41 6.57
N GLY A 22 -10.24 -33.86 5.38
CA GLY A 22 -10.70 -32.51 4.98
C GLY A 22 -10.01 -31.34 5.69
N VAL A 23 -9.04 -31.59 6.57
CA VAL A 23 -8.24 -30.56 7.23
C VAL A 23 -6.86 -30.53 6.59
N VAL A 24 -6.66 -29.55 5.70
CA VAL A 24 -5.37 -29.30 5.05
C VAL A 24 -4.96 -27.87 5.40
N GLN A 25 -3.96 -27.72 6.27
CA GLN A 25 -3.43 -26.41 6.69
C GLN A 25 -2.06 -26.16 6.05
N SER A 26 -1.86 -24.93 5.55
CA SER A 26 -0.55 -24.47 5.11
C SER A 26 0.34 -24.20 6.33
N LYS A 27 1.57 -24.72 6.33
CA LYS A 27 2.59 -24.51 7.37
C LYS A 27 2.90 -23.03 7.68
N TYR A 28 2.45 -22.10 6.84
CA TYR A 28 2.73 -20.67 6.92
C TYR A 28 1.55 -19.80 7.42
N PHE A 29 0.42 -20.40 7.80
CA PHE A 29 -0.76 -19.64 8.24
C PHE A 29 -1.27 -20.17 9.58
N LYS A 30 -0.80 -19.56 10.68
CA LYS A 30 -1.52 -19.61 11.96
C LYS A 30 -2.60 -18.51 11.94
N LYS A 31 -3.79 -18.86 12.43
CA LYS A 31 -4.90 -17.93 12.63
C LYS A 31 -4.50 -16.96 13.76
N GLU A 32 -4.19 -15.72 13.42
CA GLU A 32 -3.93 -14.67 14.42
C GLU A 32 -5.22 -14.33 15.17
N GLU A 33 -5.12 -14.25 16.49
CA GLU A 33 -6.17 -13.78 17.37
C GLU A 33 -6.53 -12.33 17.06
N THR A 34 -7.82 -12.04 17.02
CA THR A 34 -8.36 -10.68 16.87
C THR A 34 -7.94 -9.82 18.06
N VAL A 35 -6.87 -9.05 17.89
CA VAL A 35 -6.53 -7.92 18.78
C VAL A 35 -7.52 -6.80 18.50
N THR A 36 -8.50 -6.61 19.39
CA THR A 36 -9.33 -5.40 19.42
C THR A 36 -8.53 -4.26 20.03
N VAL A 37 -7.93 -3.43 19.18
CA VAL A 37 -7.37 -2.14 19.59
C VAL A 37 -8.53 -1.15 19.74
N LYS A 38 -8.69 -0.55 20.92
CA LYS A 38 -9.58 0.59 21.14
C LYS A 38 -8.85 1.85 20.67
N HIS A 39 -9.33 2.49 19.60
CA HIS A 39 -8.92 3.84 19.24
C HIS A 39 -10.07 4.82 19.44
N GLU A 40 -9.79 5.89 20.18
CA GLU A 40 -10.54 7.14 20.22
C GLU A 40 -10.35 7.92 18.89
N PRO A 41 -11.24 8.86 18.55
CA PRO A 41 -11.63 9.11 17.16
C PRO A 41 -10.53 9.76 16.33
N VAL A 42 -10.37 9.21 15.11
CA VAL A 42 -9.62 9.78 14.00
C VAL A 42 -9.99 11.25 13.82
N SER A 43 -8.99 12.14 13.84
CA SER A 43 -9.18 13.56 13.56
C SER A 43 -9.96 13.75 12.25
N ASP A 44 -10.98 14.61 12.28
CA ASP A 44 -11.76 14.93 11.08
C ASP A 44 -10.81 15.54 10.03
N TYR A 45 -11.02 15.25 8.73
CA TYR A 45 -10.15 15.75 7.65
C TYR A 45 -9.95 17.29 7.65
N LYS A 46 -10.86 18.02 8.29
CA LYS A 46 -10.84 19.48 8.46
C LYS A 46 -9.77 19.98 9.46
N ASP A 47 -9.32 19.13 10.37
CA ASP A 47 -8.37 19.50 11.44
C ASP A 47 -6.91 19.20 11.05
N PHE A 48 -6.64 19.02 9.75
CA PHE A 48 -5.32 18.66 9.22
C PHE A 48 -4.32 19.82 9.32
N VAL A 49 -3.18 19.57 9.97
CA VAL A 49 -2.03 20.50 10.06
C VAL A 49 -0.92 20.05 9.13
N ASP A 50 -0.48 20.92 8.21
CA ASP A 50 0.52 20.56 7.19
C ASP A 50 1.96 20.68 7.69
N GLU A 51 2.25 21.68 8.52
CA GLU A 51 3.59 21.98 9.01
C GLU A 51 4.12 20.88 9.96
N VAL A 52 5.44 20.69 9.93
CA VAL A 52 6.17 19.69 10.73
C VAL A 52 7.47 20.28 11.24
N ASP A 53 7.75 20.11 12.53
CA ASP A 53 9.02 20.49 13.16
C ASP A 53 9.96 19.27 13.19
N ILE A 54 10.97 19.30 12.33
CA ILE A 54 11.94 18.20 12.18
C ILE A 54 12.81 18.01 13.42
N GLU A 55 13.20 19.10 14.09
CA GLU A 55 14.08 19.01 15.26
C GLU A 55 13.31 18.49 16.47
N TRP A 56 12.04 18.89 16.62
CA TRP A 56 11.15 18.26 17.58
C TRP A 56 10.96 16.76 17.29
N ILE A 57 10.68 16.36 16.04
CA ILE A 57 10.51 14.93 15.67
C ILE A 57 11.76 14.11 15.99
N LYS A 58 12.95 14.66 15.75
CA LYS A 58 14.22 13.99 16.10
C LYS A 58 14.43 13.86 17.61
N SER A 59 13.85 14.76 18.40
CA SER A 59 13.94 14.75 19.86
C SER A 59 12.98 13.75 20.53
N LEU A 60 12.00 13.21 19.78
CA LEU A 60 11.04 12.25 20.30
C LEU A 60 11.72 10.92 20.66
N ASP A 61 11.29 10.35 21.79
CA ASP A 61 11.57 8.95 22.08
C ASP A 61 10.80 8.01 21.12
N THR A 62 11.09 6.71 21.20
CA THR A 62 10.49 5.72 20.30
C THR A 62 8.97 5.70 20.35
N GLN A 63 8.39 5.74 21.56
CA GLN A 63 6.94 5.65 21.74
C GLN A 63 6.26 6.90 21.16
N ALA A 64 6.72 8.09 21.57
CA ALA A 64 6.17 9.35 21.12
C ALA A 64 6.34 9.54 19.60
N PHE A 65 7.44 9.07 19.02
CA PHE A 65 7.64 9.09 17.57
C PHE A 65 6.59 8.25 16.83
N PHE A 66 6.35 7.01 17.29
CA PHE A 66 5.36 6.15 16.65
C PHE A 66 3.94 6.66 16.85
N ASP A 67 3.60 7.19 18.03
CA ASP A 67 2.30 7.83 18.28
C ASP A 67 2.09 9.02 17.34
N TYR A 68 3.12 9.85 17.14
CA TYR A 68 3.11 10.97 16.19
C TYR A 68 2.90 10.52 14.73
N ILE A 69 3.67 9.51 14.29
CA ILE A 69 3.54 8.99 12.92
C ILE A 69 2.19 8.31 12.72
N ASP A 70 1.69 7.56 13.70
CA ASP A 70 0.39 6.92 13.62
C ASP A 70 -0.73 7.97 13.60
N ASP A 71 -0.67 9.04 14.39
CA ASP A 71 -1.66 10.12 14.32
C ASP A 71 -1.70 10.80 12.93
N ARG A 72 -0.53 11.17 12.37
CA ARG A 72 -0.48 11.82 11.05
C ARG A 72 -0.75 10.87 9.87
N THR A 73 -0.41 9.59 10.02
CA THR A 73 -0.31 8.65 8.90
C THR A 73 -1.07 7.34 9.13
N SER A 74 -1.96 7.26 10.12
CA SER A 74 -2.75 6.04 10.30
C SER A 74 -3.65 5.79 9.08
N GLU A 75 -3.55 4.57 8.57
CA GLU A 75 -4.42 4.04 7.51
C GLU A 75 -5.59 3.30 8.15
N ASP A 76 -6.29 3.96 9.07
CA ASP A 76 -7.43 3.35 9.77
C ASP A 76 -8.59 3.09 8.78
N PRO A 77 -8.93 1.81 8.51
CA PRO A 77 -10.04 1.47 7.63
C PRO A 77 -11.39 2.00 8.13
N GLN A 78 -11.54 2.29 9.43
CA GLN A 78 -12.76 2.89 9.98
C GLN A 78 -12.98 4.31 9.44
N ARG A 79 -11.92 5.08 9.22
CA ARG A 79 -12.00 6.41 8.59
C ARG A 79 -12.67 6.33 7.22
N TRP A 80 -12.39 5.26 6.48
CA TRP A 80 -12.89 5.04 5.12
C TRP A 80 -14.39 4.67 5.07
N LEU A 81 -15.00 4.31 6.21
CA LEU A 81 -16.44 4.04 6.30
C LEU A 81 -17.28 5.31 6.28
N LYS A 82 -16.76 6.43 6.80
CA LYS A 82 -17.42 7.73 6.79
C LYS A 82 -17.34 8.31 5.37
N PRO A 83 -18.45 8.49 4.64
CA PRO A 83 -18.42 9.05 3.29
C PRO A 83 -17.80 10.45 3.29
N LEU A 84 -17.07 10.77 2.23
CA LEU A 84 -16.64 12.14 1.97
C LEU A 84 -17.78 12.92 1.33
N ASP A 85 -18.03 14.09 1.87
CA ASP A 85 -18.82 15.17 1.30
C ASP A 85 -18.05 16.49 1.43
N GLU A 86 -18.61 17.56 0.87
CA GLU A 86 -18.00 18.89 0.83
C GLU A 86 -17.68 19.41 2.24
N ASP A 87 -18.58 19.17 3.19
CA ASP A 87 -18.46 19.59 4.59
C ASP A 87 -17.36 18.82 5.33
N SER A 88 -17.33 17.49 5.16
CA SER A 88 -16.35 16.61 5.80
C SER A 88 -14.90 16.93 5.38
N LEU A 89 -14.73 17.46 4.17
CA LEU A 89 -13.44 17.86 3.61
C LEU A 89 -13.07 19.31 3.91
N GLY A 90 -14.00 20.09 4.49
CA GLY A 90 -13.80 21.51 4.79
C GLY A 90 -13.52 22.37 3.56
N LEU A 91 -14.04 22.01 2.39
CA LEU A 91 -13.69 22.68 1.13
C LEU A 91 -14.47 23.96 0.89
N LYS A 92 -13.78 24.98 0.38
CA LYS A 92 -14.44 26.21 -0.10
C LYS A 92 -15.08 25.97 -1.48
N PRO A 93 -16.10 26.76 -1.88
CA PRO A 93 -16.75 26.62 -3.20
C PRO A 93 -15.80 26.57 -4.40
N LEU A 94 -14.73 27.38 -4.38
CA LEU A 94 -13.72 27.40 -5.44
C LEU A 94 -12.86 26.13 -5.50
N GLU A 95 -12.71 25.42 -4.38
CA GLU A 95 -11.99 24.14 -4.32
C GLU A 95 -12.89 23.02 -4.83
N ILE A 96 -14.16 23.01 -4.40
CA ILE A 96 -15.20 22.09 -4.88
C ILE A 96 -15.31 22.14 -6.41
N ALA A 97 -15.31 23.34 -7.01
CA ALA A 97 -15.39 23.52 -8.46
C ALA A 97 -14.22 22.88 -9.24
N LYS A 98 -13.07 22.63 -8.59
CA LYS A 98 -11.90 21.97 -9.23
C LYS A 98 -11.98 20.46 -9.20
N LEU A 99 -12.82 19.87 -8.34
CA LEU A 99 -12.92 18.42 -8.23
C LEU A 99 -13.55 17.83 -9.50
N PRO A 100 -12.98 16.74 -10.06
CA PRO A 100 -13.67 15.97 -11.08
C PRO A 100 -15.03 15.51 -10.55
N LYS A 101 -16.11 15.72 -11.32
CA LYS A 101 -17.48 15.35 -10.90
C LYS A 101 -17.62 13.88 -10.45
N SER A 102 -16.81 12.99 -11.02
CA SER A 102 -16.81 11.57 -10.68
C SER A 102 -15.96 11.22 -9.46
N PHE A 103 -15.16 12.14 -8.93
CA PHE A 103 -14.21 11.87 -7.84
C PHE A 103 -14.91 11.41 -6.57
N ILE A 104 -15.72 12.26 -5.94
CA ILE A 104 -16.39 11.93 -4.67
C ILE A 104 -17.23 10.65 -4.80
N PRO A 105 -18.11 10.48 -5.81
CA PRO A 105 -18.96 9.29 -5.91
C PRO A 105 -18.17 7.98 -6.08
N ILE A 106 -17.14 7.97 -6.95
CA ILE A 106 -16.32 6.78 -7.16
C ILE A 106 -15.43 6.52 -5.94
N TYR A 107 -14.77 7.56 -5.43
CA TYR A 107 -13.81 7.41 -4.36
C TYR A 107 -14.46 6.94 -3.05
N ASN A 108 -15.66 7.43 -2.71
CA ASN A 108 -16.42 6.92 -1.56
C ASN A 108 -16.74 5.43 -1.65
N ARG A 109 -17.11 4.94 -2.84
CA ARG A 109 -17.38 3.52 -3.06
C ARG A 109 -16.10 2.69 -2.96
N VAL A 110 -14.98 3.22 -3.45
CA VAL A 110 -13.67 2.60 -3.30
C VAL A 110 -13.22 2.56 -1.84
N ARG A 111 -13.34 3.67 -1.10
CA ARG A 111 -13.07 3.76 0.35
C ARG A 111 -13.90 2.74 1.12
N LEU A 112 -15.20 2.65 0.83
CA LEU A 112 -16.10 1.69 1.47
C LEU A 112 -15.69 0.22 1.22
N MET A 113 -15.26 -0.11 0.00
CA MET A 113 -14.72 -1.45 -0.29
C MET A 113 -13.41 -1.68 0.47
N ARG A 114 -12.52 -0.69 0.49
CA ARG A 114 -11.20 -0.79 1.13
C ARG A 114 -11.27 -0.88 2.64
N ALA A 115 -12.28 -0.25 3.26
CA ALA A 115 -12.54 -0.34 4.69
C ALA A 115 -12.72 -1.78 5.21
N GLN A 116 -13.02 -2.72 4.30
CA GLN A 116 -13.47 -4.08 4.62
C GLN A 116 -12.65 -5.16 3.95
N LEU A 117 -11.72 -4.78 3.06
CA LEU A 117 -10.89 -5.70 2.31
C LEU A 117 -9.45 -5.51 2.76
N LYS A 118 -8.87 -6.50 3.43
CA LYS A 118 -7.42 -6.56 3.64
C LYS A 118 -6.74 -7.02 2.33
N THR A 119 -5.76 -6.26 1.88
CA THR A 119 -5.03 -6.44 0.62
C THR A 119 -3.52 -6.56 0.89
N PRO A 120 -2.69 -6.96 -0.10
CA PRO A 120 -1.25 -7.10 0.11
C PRO A 120 -0.57 -5.84 0.68
N VAL A 121 -0.95 -4.65 0.22
CA VAL A 121 -0.40 -3.38 0.75
C VAL A 121 -0.69 -3.20 2.24
N ASP A 122 -1.80 -3.74 2.76
CA ASP A 122 -2.19 -3.66 4.18
C ASP A 122 -1.45 -4.67 5.07
N LYS A 123 -0.76 -5.66 4.47
CA LYS A 123 -0.05 -6.71 5.21
C LYS A 123 1.45 -6.54 5.15
N VAL A 124 1.95 -6.30 3.94
CA VAL A 124 3.38 -6.27 3.62
C VAL A 124 3.71 -5.08 2.74
N GLY A 125 2.92 -4.00 2.75
CA GLY A 125 3.28 -2.75 2.10
C GLY A 125 4.54 -2.14 2.71
N CYS A 126 5.32 -1.39 1.92
CA CYS A 126 6.62 -0.85 2.35
C CYS A 126 6.56 -0.05 3.66
N ALA A 127 5.44 0.64 3.92
CA ALA A 127 5.26 1.44 5.13
C ALA A 127 5.18 0.60 6.42
N LEU A 128 4.66 -0.63 6.31
CA LEU A 128 4.47 -1.56 7.43
C LEU A 128 5.63 -2.54 7.57
N MET A 129 6.44 -2.72 6.51
CA MET A 129 7.54 -3.69 6.49
C MET A 129 8.53 -3.55 7.65
N PRO A 130 9.01 -2.35 8.05
CA PRO A 130 9.98 -2.25 9.15
C PRO A 130 9.48 -2.94 10.44
N ILE A 131 8.24 -2.64 10.83
CA ILE A 131 7.61 -3.20 12.03
C ILE A 131 7.33 -4.70 11.82
N PHE A 132 6.67 -5.06 10.71
CA PHE A 132 6.33 -6.44 10.41
C PHE A 132 7.55 -7.38 10.40
N ILE A 133 8.67 -6.94 9.79
CA ILE A 133 9.90 -7.74 9.72
C ILE A 133 10.59 -7.83 11.08
N ALA A 134 10.62 -6.73 11.85
CA ALA A 134 11.17 -6.73 13.20
C ALA A 134 10.42 -7.72 14.11
N GLU A 135 9.09 -7.70 14.12
CA GLU A 135 8.27 -8.62 14.91
C GLU A 135 8.53 -10.09 14.55
N ASN A 136 8.66 -10.41 13.25
CA ASN A 136 9.00 -11.75 12.76
C ASN A 136 10.44 -12.18 13.11
N CYS A 137 11.26 -11.27 13.60
CA CYS A 137 12.61 -11.50 14.08
C CYS A 137 12.73 -11.39 15.61
N GLY A 138 11.61 -11.23 16.34
CA GLY A 138 11.60 -11.14 17.80
C GLY A 138 11.96 -9.75 18.35
N LEU A 139 11.89 -8.70 17.53
CA LEU A 139 12.03 -7.31 17.93
C LEU A 139 10.65 -6.65 17.98
N HIS A 140 10.31 -6.07 19.13
CA HIS A 140 9.07 -5.32 19.29
C HIS A 140 9.19 -3.89 18.79
N LYS A 141 8.06 -3.26 18.42
CA LYS A 141 7.99 -1.89 17.87
C LYS A 141 8.75 -0.88 18.74
N GLU A 142 8.65 -1.02 20.06
CA GLU A 142 9.27 -0.15 21.06
C GLU A 142 10.81 -0.25 21.09
N GLN A 143 11.37 -1.32 20.54
CA GLN A 143 12.81 -1.54 20.44
C GLN A 143 13.40 -0.93 19.14
N ILE A 144 12.57 -0.51 18.20
CA ILE A 144 13.01 0.04 16.92
C ILE A 144 13.20 1.55 17.09
N LEU A 145 14.44 2.00 17.24
CA LEU A 145 14.75 3.44 17.29
C LEU A 145 14.17 4.16 16.05
N PRO A 146 13.62 5.38 16.17
CA PRO A 146 13.03 6.11 15.05
C PRO A 146 13.94 6.21 13.82
N LYS A 147 15.23 6.46 14.03
CA LYS A 147 16.25 6.50 12.97
C LYS A 147 16.38 5.16 12.22
N ASN A 148 16.34 4.04 12.94
CA ASN A 148 16.38 2.70 12.35
C ASN A 148 15.09 2.40 11.57
N TYR A 149 13.93 2.78 12.09
CA TYR A 149 12.66 2.68 11.36
C TYR A 149 12.71 3.43 10.03
N ARG A 150 13.17 4.70 10.05
CA ARG A 150 13.31 5.52 8.84
C ARG A 150 14.27 4.89 7.83
N PHE A 151 15.43 4.39 8.29
CA PHE A 151 16.38 3.70 7.44
C PHE A 151 15.79 2.43 6.81
N GLN A 152 15.18 1.56 7.61
CA GLN A 152 14.54 0.33 7.13
C GLN A 152 13.42 0.63 6.12
N LEU A 153 12.62 1.68 6.36
CA LEU A 153 11.61 2.17 5.43
C LEU A 153 12.25 2.61 4.09
N LEU A 154 13.36 3.34 4.13
CA LEU A 154 14.10 3.76 2.93
C LEU A 154 14.55 2.53 2.11
N ILE A 155 15.15 1.53 2.76
CA ILE A 155 15.57 0.29 2.09
C ILE A 155 14.36 -0.43 1.46
N ALA A 156 13.25 -0.56 2.20
CA ALA A 156 12.02 -1.17 1.70
C ALA A 156 11.50 -0.46 0.44
N VAL A 157 11.45 0.88 0.42
CA VAL A 157 10.97 1.61 -0.76
C VAL A 157 11.92 1.51 -1.95
N MET A 158 13.23 1.47 -1.73
CA MET A 158 14.23 1.26 -2.80
C MET A 158 14.05 -0.12 -3.46
N LEU A 159 13.87 -1.16 -2.63
CA LEU A 159 13.66 -2.53 -3.08
C LEU A 159 12.31 -2.73 -3.81
N SER A 160 11.27 -1.99 -3.41
CA SER A 160 9.91 -2.13 -3.95
C SER A 160 9.76 -1.83 -5.45
N SER A 161 10.68 -1.06 -6.04
CA SER A 161 10.56 -0.68 -7.45
C SER A 161 10.47 -1.90 -8.37
N GLN A 162 9.38 -2.00 -9.14
CA GLN A 162 9.11 -3.12 -10.05
C GLN A 162 9.20 -4.50 -9.37
N THR A 163 8.91 -4.57 -8.07
CA THR A 163 8.96 -5.78 -7.26
C THR A 163 7.65 -5.89 -6.48
N LYS A 164 7.16 -7.11 -6.29
CA LYS A 164 5.95 -7.32 -5.49
C LYS A 164 6.26 -7.11 -4.00
N ASP A 165 5.25 -6.72 -3.24
CA ASP A 165 5.38 -6.45 -1.81
C ASP A 165 5.91 -7.68 -1.05
N GLU A 166 5.44 -8.89 -1.36
CA GLU A 166 5.88 -10.11 -0.67
C GLU A 166 7.37 -10.43 -0.92
N ILE A 167 7.85 -10.20 -2.15
CA ILE A 167 9.26 -10.43 -2.52
C ILE A 167 10.16 -9.37 -1.89
N THR A 168 9.65 -8.15 -1.74
CA THR A 168 10.36 -7.07 -1.05
C THR A 168 10.48 -7.38 0.44
N ALA A 169 9.41 -7.88 1.07
CA ALA A 169 9.43 -8.31 2.46
C ALA A 169 10.41 -9.48 2.69
N GLU A 170 10.46 -10.46 1.79
CA GLU A 170 11.44 -11.55 1.84
C GLU A 170 12.89 -11.01 1.82
N ALA A 171 13.19 -10.06 0.93
CA ALA A 171 14.51 -9.46 0.84
C ALA A 171 14.88 -8.64 2.10
N MET A 172 13.92 -7.89 2.64
CA MET A 172 14.09 -7.17 3.92
C MET A 172 14.37 -8.15 5.06
N LEU A 173 13.65 -9.27 5.13
CA LEU A 173 13.86 -10.32 6.13
C LEU A 173 15.26 -10.93 6.04
N ASN A 174 15.75 -11.18 4.82
CA ASN A 174 17.08 -11.75 4.61
C ASN A 174 18.19 -10.81 5.10
N ILE A 175 18.07 -9.50 4.86
CA ILE A 175 19.02 -8.52 5.38
C ILE A 175 18.90 -8.45 6.91
N MET A 176 17.69 -8.34 7.46
CA MET A 176 17.45 -8.29 8.91
C MET A 176 18.09 -9.48 9.64
N ARG A 177 17.86 -10.70 9.15
CA ARG A 177 18.44 -11.93 9.71
C ARG A 177 19.95 -11.96 9.60
N TYR A 178 20.51 -11.48 8.48
CA TYR A 178 21.96 -11.38 8.34
C TYR A 178 22.56 -10.44 9.39
N CYS A 179 21.96 -9.27 9.59
CA CYS A 179 22.42 -8.33 10.62
C CYS A 179 22.32 -8.90 12.04
N LEU A 180 21.21 -9.58 12.37
CA LEU A 180 21.02 -10.19 13.69
C LEU A 180 21.97 -11.38 13.95
N ASN A 181 22.12 -12.27 12.97
CA ASN A 181 22.77 -13.57 13.18
C ASN A 181 24.25 -13.57 12.82
N GLU A 182 24.64 -12.91 11.73
CA GLU A 182 26.01 -12.95 11.21
C GLU A 182 26.82 -11.72 11.65
N LEU A 183 26.17 -10.55 11.76
CA LEU A 183 26.81 -9.34 12.29
C LEU A 183 26.62 -9.15 13.80
N HIS A 184 25.76 -9.96 14.43
CA HIS A 184 25.42 -9.89 15.85
C HIS A 184 24.96 -8.49 16.30
N ASP A 185 24.31 -7.71 15.42
CA ASP A 185 23.73 -6.43 15.80
C ASP A 185 22.37 -6.68 16.49
N PRO A 186 22.23 -6.38 17.80
CA PRO A 186 20.97 -6.61 18.52
C PRO A 186 19.81 -5.75 18.02
N ASN A 187 20.10 -4.67 17.28
CA ASN A 187 19.09 -3.81 16.65
C ASN A 187 18.74 -4.26 15.22
N GLY A 188 19.39 -5.31 14.72
CA GLY A 188 19.17 -5.87 13.39
C GLY A 188 19.59 -4.91 12.26
N MET A 189 18.67 -4.60 11.35
CA MET A 189 18.96 -3.76 10.19
C MET A 189 19.05 -2.28 10.59
N THR A 190 20.28 -1.81 10.80
CA THR A 190 20.66 -0.43 11.10
C THR A 190 21.51 0.10 9.94
N LEU A 191 21.71 1.42 9.88
CA LEU A 191 22.63 1.98 8.89
C LEU A 191 24.04 1.44 9.12
N GLU A 192 24.45 1.33 10.38
CA GLU A 192 25.75 0.86 10.81
C GLU A 192 25.96 -0.61 10.44
N SER A 193 24.97 -1.49 10.64
CA SER A 193 25.09 -2.89 10.27
C SER A 193 25.14 -3.09 8.75
N VAL A 194 24.38 -2.30 7.98
CA VAL A 194 24.44 -2.35 6.52
C VAL A 194 25.74 -1.75 5.97
N LEU A 195 26.36 -0.78 6.64
CA LEU A 195 27.70 -0.27 6.28
C LEU A 195 28.81 -1.32 6.42
N MET A 196 28.64 -2.28 7.34
CA MET A 196 29.57 -3.40 7.52
C MET A 196 29.42 -4.47 6.42
N MET A 197 28.36 -4.42 5.62
CA MET A 197 28.14 -5.38 4.53
C MET A 197 28.86 -4.95 3.25
N ASP A 198 29.57 -5.88 2.63
CA ASP A 198 30.03 -5.73 1.25
C ASP A 198 28.84 -5.69 0.27
N GLU A 199 29.00 -4.98 -0.85
CA GLU A 199 27.98 -4.88 -1.90
C GLU A 199 27.52 -6.25 -2.40
N SER A 200 28.43 -7.22 -2.48
CA SER A 200 28.15 -8.61 -2.90
C SER A 200 27.22 -9.33 -1.93
N ILE A 201 27.34 -9.07 -0.62
CA ILE A 201 26.47 -9.65 0.41
C ILE A 201 25.08 -9.04 0.30
N ILE A 202 24.99 -7.72 0.14
CA ILE A 202 23.71 -7.04 -0.10
C ILE A 202 23.03 -7.63 -1.34
N ASP A 203 23.77 -7.79 -2.44
CA ASP A 203 23.29 -8.40 -3.69
C ASP A 203 22.74 -9.83 -3.48
N GLU A 204 23.46 -10.64 -2.72
CA GLU A 204 23.06 -12.01 -2.39
C GLU A 204 21.75 -12.04 -1.59
N LYS A 205 21.61 -11.20 -0.56
CA LYS A 205 20.42 -11.19 0.31
C LYS A 205 19.17 -10.69 -0.40
N ILE A 206 19.33 -9.83 -1.40
CA ILE A 206 18.21 -9.29 -2.19
C ILE A 206 18.05 -9.95 -3.56
N LYS A 207 18.70 -11.09 -3.83
CA LYS A 207 18.70 -11.78 -5.14
C LYS A 207 17.30 -12.11 -5.70
N SER A 208 16.29 -12.25 -4.83
CA SER A 208 14.89 -12.50 -5.21
C SER A 208 14.23 -11.28 -5.89
N VAL A 209 14.76 -10.08 -5.63
CA VAL A 209 14.25 -8.80 -6.12
C VAL A 209 14.64 -8.57 -7.58
N GLY A 210 13.71 -8.04 -8.37
CA GLY A 210 14.00 -7.64 -9.76
C GLY A 210 15.08 -6.56 -9.81
N PHE A 211 16.06 -6.72 -10.71
CA PHE A 211 17.22 -5.82 -10.84
C PHE A 211 18.11 -5.73 -9.59
N HIS A 212 18.20 -6.83 -8.80
CA HIS A 212 18.92 -6.90 -7.54
C HIS A 212 20.34 -6.29 -7.58
N ARG A 213 21.19 -6.62 -8.56
CA ARG A 213 22.55 -6.05 -8.69
C ARG A 213 22.57 -4.53 -8.68
N ARG A 214 21.72 -3.90 -9.51
CA ARG A 214 21.65 -2.43 -9.58
C ARG A 214 21.11 -1.84 -8.28
N LYS A 215 20.16 -2.52 -7.64
CA LYS A 215 19.61 -2.11 -6.34
C LYS A 215 20.63 -2.25 -5.22
N ALA A 216 21.46 -3.30 -5.21
CA ALA A 216 22.55 -3.49 -4.27
C ALA A 216 23.54 -2.33 -4.36
N THR A 217 23.99 -1.99 -5.57
CA THR A 217 24.84 -0.81 -5.80
C THR A 217 24.19 0.49 -5.29
N TYR A 218 22.89 0.66 -5.53
CA TYR A 218 22.15 1.84 -5.08
C TYR A 218 22.02 1.93 -3.56
N ILE A 219 21.71 0.82 -2.90
CA ILE A 219 21.66 0.74 -1.44
C ILE A 219 23.06 1.04 -0.88
N TYR A 220 24.08 0.31 -1.34
CA TYR A 220 25.47 0.45 -0.89
C TYR A 220 26.02 1.88 -1.00
N LYS A 221 25.67 2.60 -2.08
CA LYS A 221 26.02 4.01 -2.24
C LYS A 221 25.17 4.93 -1.37
N SER A 222 23.87 4.69 -1.29
CA SER A 222 22.96 5.51 -0.47
C SER A 222 23.34 5.45 1.00
N VAL A 223 23.62 4.27 1.55
CA VAL A 223 24.01 4.11 2.97
C VAL A 223 25.27 4.92 3.30
N ARG A 224 26.27 4.94 2.42
CA ARG A 224 27.45 5.81 2.60
C ARG A 224 27.11 7.29 2.52
N MET A 225 26.29 7.70 1.56
CA MET A 225 25.85 9.09 1.47
C MET A 225 25.08 9.53 2.72
N LEU A 226 24.25 8.66 3.31
CA LEU A 226 23.56 8.94 4.57
C LEU A 226 24.56 9.20 5.70
N ARG A 227 25.57 8.33 5.85
CA ARG A 227 26.65 8.52 6.83
C ARG A 227 27.42 9.82 6.60
N ASP A 228 27.83 10.08 5.36
CA ASP A 228 28.79 11.14 5.04
C ASP A 228 28.13 12.53 5.00
N ASN A 229 26.86 12.62 4.56
CA ASN A 229 26.22 13.89 4.22
C ASN A 229 24.93 14.17 5.00
N PHE A 230 24.36 13.18 5.69
CA PHE A 230 23.02 13.30 6.31
C PHE A 230 22.98 12.83 7.77
N ASP A 231 24.11 12.91 8.48
CA ASP A 231 24.21 12.54 9.90
C ASP A 231 23.67 11.11 10.19
N SER A 232 23.92 10.20 9.25
CA SER A 232 23.42 8.82 9.26
C SER A 232 21.89 8.67 9.34
N ASP A 233 21.09 9.69 9.03
CA ASP A 233 19.62 9.61 9.02
C ASP A 233 19.06 9.87 7.61
N VAL A 234 17.80 9.49 7.39
CA VAL A 234 17.09 9.70 6.13
C VAL A 234 16.87 11.21 5.90
N PRO A 235 17.10 11.76 4.70
CA PRO A 235 16.87 13.17 4.44
C PRO A 235 15.41 13.61 4.68
N THR A 236 15.24 14.88 5.05
CA THR A 236 13.96 15.45 5.51
C THR A 236 13.26 16.32 4.45
N ASN A 237 13.83 16.40 3.24
CA ASN A 237 13.28 17.16 2.13
C ASN A 237 13.40 16.44 0.79
N VAL A 238 12.60 16.88 -0.18
CA VAL A 238 12.45 16.23 -1.49
C VAL A 238 13.75 16.21 -2.30
N ASN A 239 14.51 17.32 -2.32
CA ASN A 239 15.70 17.44 -3.16
C ASN A 239 16.80 16.49 -2.68
N ASP A 240 17.03 16.43 -1.37
CA ASP A 240 18.05 15.57 -0.79
C ASP A 240 17.66 14.10 -0.92
N MET A 241 16.38 13.75 -0.74
CA MET A 241 15.89 12.40 -1.01
C MET A 241 16.11 11.98 -2.48
N LEU A 242 15.89 12.89 -3.44
CA LEU A 242 16.12 12.63 -4.87
C LEU A 242 17.61 12.58 -5.24
N SER A 243 18.50 13.08 -4.37
CA SER A 243 19.94 12.97 -4.56
C SER A 243 20.45 11.54 -4.32
N LEU A 244 19.71 10.74 -3.55
CA LEU A 244 20.07 9.36 -3.25
C LEU A 244 19.94 8.47 -4.50
N PRO A 245 20.96 7.66 -4.82
CA PRO A 245 20.95 6.85 -6.04
C PRO A 245 19.83 5.82 -6.01
N GLY A 246 19.02 5.82 -7.07
CA GLY A 246 17.89 4.89 -7.22
C GLY A 246 16.60 5.35 -6.52
N VAL A 247 16.62 6.45 -5.76
CA VAL A 247 15.43 7.05 -5.16
C VAL A 247 14.75 7.98 -6.16
N GLY A 248 13.48 7.69 -6.46
CA GLY A 248 12.66 8.51 -7.35
C GLY A 248 11.47 9.16 -6.65
N PRO A 249 10.70 10.03 -7.33
CA PRO A 249 9.66 10.84 -6.70
C PRO A 249 8.66 10.06 -5.83
N LYS A 250 8.15 8.91 -6.29
CA LYS A 250 7.23 8.07 -5.50
C LYS A 250 7.86 7.64 -4.18
N MET A 251 9.12 7.20 -4.22
CA MET A 251 9.84 6.74 -3.03
C MET A 251 10.09 7.91 -2.08
N THR A 252 10.48 9.07 -2.61
CA THR A 252 10.68 10.30 -1.85
C THR A 252 9.43 10.68 -1.07
N TYR A 253 8.27 10.81 -1.74
CA TYR A 253 7.05 11.23 -1.05
C TYR A 253 6.56 10.19 -0.05
N LEU A 254 6.62 8.89 -0.39
CA LEU A 254 6.25 7.84 0.55
C LEU A 254 7.15 7.82 1.79
N ALA A 255 8.46 7.95 1.60
CA ALA A 255 9.42 7.98 2.69
C ALA A 255 9.23 9.23 3.55
N LEU A 256 9.11 10.43 2.97
CA LEU A 256 8.89 11.67 3.75
C LEU A 256 7.59 11.62 4.57
N GLN A 257 6.50 11.09 3.99
CA GLN A 257 5.23 10.91 4.69
C GLN A 257 5.39 9.98 5.88
N ARG A 258 5.98 8.79 5.71
CA ARG A 258 6.05 7.77 6.75
C ARG A 258 7.21 7.94 7.74
N ALA A 259 8.31 8.53 7.32
CA ALA A 259 9.49 8.77 8.15
C ALA A 259 9.33 10.01 9.03
N TRP A 260 8.67 11.05 8.52
CA TRP A 260 8.67 12.39 9.13
C TRP A 260 7.25 12.97 9.31
N GLY A 261 6.20 12.28 8.84
CA GLY A 261 4.85 12.85 8.78
C GLY A 261 4.69 13.96 7.72
N LYS A 262 5.70 14.17 6.86
CA LYS A 262 5.78 15.33 5.97
C LYS A 262 5.06 15.11 4.65
N MET A 263 4.12 15.99 4.34
CA MET A 263 3.17 15.87 3.23
C MET A 263 3.53 16.73 2.01
N ASP A 264 4.80 16.71 1.60
CA ASP A 264 5.32 17.52 0.48
C ASP A 264 4.75 17.13 -0.91
N GLY A 265 4.10 15.97 -1.02
CA GLY A 265 3.44 15.55 -2.24
C GLY A 265 2.72 14.21 -2.13
N ILE A 266 1.99 13.86 -3.19
CA ILE A 266 1.21 12.62 -3.26
C ILE A 266 2.10 11.48 -3.74
N CYS A 267 2.07 10.36 -3.02
CA CYS A 267 2.67 9.11 -3.47
C CYS A 267 1.85 8.54 -4.64
N VAL A 268 2.36 8.68 -5.88
CA VAL A 268 1.71 8.12 -7.08
C VAL A 268 2.54 6.97 -7.64
N ASP A 269 1.96 5.77 -7.58
CA ASP A 269 2.52 4.57 -8.16
C ASP A 269 1.77 4.15 -9.43
N VAL A 270 2.03 2.94 -9.95
CA VAL A 270 1.38 2.43 -11.16
C VAL A 270 -0.12 2.16 -10.97
N HIS A 271 -0.59 1.90 -9.74
CA HIS A 271 -2.00 1.70 -9.44
C HIS A 271 -2.75 3.03 -9.43
N VAL A 272 -2.25 4.00 -8.66
CA VAL A 272 -2.81 5.35 -8.59
C VAL A 272 -2.83 5.99 -9.98
N ASP A 273 -1.68 5.96 -10.69
CA ASP A 273 -1.56 6.52 -12.03
C ASP A 273 -2.58 5.93 -13.02
N ARG A 274 -2.70 4.59 -13.04
CA ARG A 274 -3.66 3.89 -13.90
C ARG A 274 -5.10 4.26 -13.57
N LEU A 275 -5.47 4.23 -12.30
CA LEU A 275 -6.85 4.43 -11.85
C LEU A 275 -7.30 5.88 -12.07
N CYS A 276 -6.46 6.87 -11.73
CA CYS A 276 -6.78 8.28 -11.95
C CYS A 276 -6.97 8.61 -13.44
N LYS A 277 -6.12 8.07 -14.33
CA LYS A 277 -6.28 8.22 -15.79
C LYS A 277 -7.54 7.53 -16.29
N MET A 278 -7.80 6.31 -15.81
CA MET A 278 -8.94 5.51 -16.21
C MET A 278 -10.27 6.18 -15.86
N TRP A 279 -10.39 6.76 -14.66
CA TRP A 279 -11.57 7.50 -14.21
C TRP A 279 -11.63 8.95 -14.71
N ARG A 280 -10.63 9.37 -15.50
CA ARG A 280 -10.50 10.73 -16.04
C ARG A 280 -10.44 11.80 -14.95
N TRP A 281 -9.88 11.45 -13.79
CA TRP A 281 -9.55 12.43 -12.73
C TRP A 281 -8.34 13.27 -13.11
N VAL A 282 -7.52 12.78 -14.04
CA VAL A 282 -6.43 13.52 -14.67
C VAL A 282 -6.49 13.34 -16.19
N ASP A 283 -5.93 14.31 -16.92
CA ASP A 283 -5.82 14.21 -18.38
C ASP A 283 -4.72 13.21 -18.76
N ALA A 284 -5.11 12.04 -19.25
CA ALA A 284 -4.20 10.99 -19.69
C ALA A 284 -3.31 11.39 -20.88
N LYS A 285 -3.69 12.40 -21.67
CA LYS A 285 -2.85 12.91 -22.76
C LYS A 285 -1.68 13.73 -22.21
N LYS A 286 -1.91 14.54 -21.18
CA LYS A 286 -0.88 15.35 -20.51
C LYS A 286 -0.08 14.54 -19.49
N CYS A 287 -0.71 13.61 -18.79
CA CYS A 287 -0.09 12.81 -17.75
C CYS A 287 0.60 11.58 -18.33
N LYS A 288 1.80 11.77 -18.90
CA LYS A 288 2.61 10.66 -19.46
C LYS A 288 3.33 9.80 -18.41
N THR A 289 3.65 10.35 -17.26
CA THR A 289 4.38 9.67 -16.18
C THR A 289 3.58 9.74 -14.86
N PRO A 290 3.87 8.86 -13.88
CA PRO A 290 3.29 8.98 -12.54
C PRO A 290 3.54 10.34 -11.88
N ASP A 291 4.69 10.98 -12.13
CA ASP A 291 4.98 12.33 -11.60
C ASP A 291 4.08 13.41 -12.22
N HIS A 292 3.72 13.29 -13.51
CA HIS A 292 2.73 14.20 -14.11
C HIS A 292 1.35 14.00 -13.47
N THR A 293 0.95 12.76 -13.19
CA THR A 293 -0.31 12.47 -12.48
C THR A 293 -0.29 13.04 -11.08
N ARG A 294 0.82 12.90 -10.33
CA ARG A 294 0.99 13.54 -9.01
C ARG A 294 0.76 15.05 -9.08
N LYS A 295 1.49 15.74 -9.96
CA LYS A 295 1.37 17.18 -10.15
C LYS A 295 -0.07 17.58 -10.49
N ALA A 296 -0.73 16.83 -11.37
CA ALA A 296 -2.12 17.09 -11.75
C ALA A 296 -3.07 16.90 -10.55
N LEU A 297 -2.94 15.83 -9.78
CA LEU A 297 -3.73 15.58 -8.57
C LEU A 297 -3.55 16.71 -7.54
N GLN A 298 -2.32 17.17 -7.30
CA GLN A 298 -2.05 18.24 -6.33
C GLN A 298 -2.69 19.59 -6.68
N THR A 299 -3.18 19.78 -7.91
CA THR A 299 -3.87 21.03 -8.29
C THR A 299 -5.31 21.11 -7.79
N TRP A 300 -5.92 19.99 -7.40
CA TRP A 300 -7.34 19.92 -7.02
C TRP A 300 -7.66 18.97 -5.87
N LEU A 301 -6.83 17.95 -5.59
CA LEU A 301 -7.08 16.99 -4.52
C LEU A 301 -6.81 17.67 -3.16
N PRO A 302 -7.77 17.63 -2.22
CA PRO A 302 -7.57 18.16 -0.86
C PRO A 302 -6.36 17.54 -0.17
N LYS A 303 -5.53 18.36 0.50
CA LYS A 303 -4.29 17.90 1.17
C LYS A 303 -4.53 16.81 2.20
N CYS A 304 -5.63 16.88 2.93
CA CYS A 304 -6.05 15.87 3.90
C CYS A 304 -6.23 14.46 3.29
N LEU A 305 -6.37 14.34 1.96
CA LEU A 305 -6.46 13.05 1.25
C LEU A 305 -5.14 12.60 0.61
N TRP A 306 -4.09 13.42 0.59
CA TRP A 306 -2.83 13.10 -0.12
C TRP A 306 -2.12 11.88 0.46
N TYR A 307 -2.36 11.65 1.75
CA TYR A 307 -1.84 10.52 2.48
C TYR A 307 -2.64 9.24 2.15
N GLU A 308 -3.96 9.29 2.36
CA GLU A 308 -4.88 8.16 2.22
C GLU A 308 -4.96 7.61 0.79
N ILE A 309 -4.91 8.50 -0.22
CA ILE A 309 -5.25 8.13 -1.59
C ILE A 309 -4.36 7.02 -2.15
N ASN A 310 -3.09 6.94 -1.75
CA ASN A 310 -2.20 5.89 -2.23
C ASN A 310 -2.69 4.51 -1.79
N THR A 311 -2.80 4.28 -0.48
CA THR A 311 -3.12 2.96 0.09
C THR A 311 -4.52 2.48 -0.30
N VAL A 312 -5.49 3.39 -0.35
CA VAL A 312 -6.85 3.07 -0.81
C VAL A 312 -6.82 2.59 -2.27
N LEU A 313 -6.19 3.35 -3.16
CA LEU A 313 -6.17 3.03 -4.60
C LEU A 313 -5.24 1.87 -4.95
N VAL A 314 -4.12 1.71 -4.25
CA VAL A 314 -3.19 0.57 -4.42
C VAL A 314 -3.92 -0.71 -4.08
N GLY A 315 -4.48 -0.84 -2.87
CA GLY A 315 -5.18 -2.05 -2.47
C GLY A 315 -6.37 -2.35 -3.39
N PHE A 316 -7.13 -1.31 -3.78
CA PHE A 316 -8.26 -1.48 -4.71
C PHE A 316 -7.78 -1.98 -6.08
N GLY A 317 -6.66 -1.44 -6.57
CA GLY A 317 -6.04 -1.83 -7.82
C GLY A 317 -5.29 -3.18 -7.77
N GLN A 318 -4.98 -3.70 -6.58
CA GLN A 318 -4.38 -5.01 -6.37
C GLN A 318 -5.42 -6.13 -6.45
N VAL A 319 -6.64 -5.92 -5.93
CA VAL A 319 -7.62 -7.02 -5.75
C VAL A 319 -8.94 -6.85 -6.54
N ILE A 320 -9.43 -5.62 -6.75
CA ILE A 320 -10.69 -5.37 -7.45
C ILE A 320 -10.44 -4.90 -8.88
N CYS A 321 -9.86 -3.70 -9.03
CA CYS A 321 -9.64 -3.10 -10.36
C CYS A 321 -8.23 -3.37 -10.87
N MET A 322 -7.92 -4.67 -11.02
CA MET A 322 -6.64 -5.15 -11.53
C MET A 322 -6.34 -4.65 -12.95
N ALA A 323 -5.05 -4.54 -13.29
CA ALA A 323 -4.63 -4.12 -14.63
C ALA A 323 -5.13 -5.04 -15.76
N ARG A 324 -5.29 -6.33 -15.44
CA ARG A 324 -5.91 -7.34 -16.32
C ARG A 324 -6.97 -8.08 -15.51
N GLY A 325 -8.13 -8.34 -16.12
CA GLY A 325 -9.24 -9.04 -15.46
C GLY A 325 -9.88 -8.22 -14.34
N LYS A 326 -10.31 -6.98 -14.63
CA LYS A 326 -11.00 -6.14 -13.66
C LYS A 326 -12.24 -6.85 -13.12
N ARG A 327 -12.40 -6.88 -11.81
CA ARG A 327 -13.54 -7.49 -11.13
C ARG A 327 -14.72 -6.51 -11.02
N CYS A 328 -15.21 -6.06 -12.18
CA CYS A 328 -16.36 -5.16 -12.23
C CYS A 328 -17.67 -5.81 -11.73
N ASP A 329 -17.71 -7.14 -11.71
CA ASP A 329 -18.76 -7.98 -11.12
C ASP A 329 -19.01 -7.67 -9.63
N ILE A 330 -17.95 -7.39 -8.87
CA ILE A 330 -18.03 -7.13 -7.42
C ILE A 330 -17.69 -5.68 -7.04
N CYS A 331 -17.47 -4.82 -8.03
CA CYS A 331 -17.08 -3.43 -7.80
C CYS A 331 -18.32 -2.57 -7.52
N LEU A 332 -18.39 -1.95 -6.34
CA LEU A 332 -19.52 -1.08 -5.95
C LEU A 332 -19.68 0.18 -6.81
N ALA A 333 -18.69 0.53 -7.64
CA ALA A 333 -18.74 1.67 -8.54
C ALA A 333 -19.07 1.30 -9.99
N ASN A 334 -19.47 0.06 -10.28
CA ASN A 334 -19.68 -0.42 -11.65
C ASN A 334 -20.83 0.31 -12.39
N ASP A 335 -21.83 0.79 -11.69
CA ASP A 335 -22.97 1.58 -12.16
C ASP A 335 -22.56 2.97 -12.69
N ILE A 336 -21.58 3.63 -12.05
CA ILE A 336 -21.12 4.98 -12.40
C ILE A 336 -19.75 5.02 -13.09
N CYS A 337 -19.00 3.92 -13.07
CA CYS A 337 -17.64 3.89 -13.60
C CYS A 337 -17.64 3.90 -15.13
N ASN A 338 -17.03 4.95 -15.70
CA ASN A 338 -16.84 5.12 -17.15
C ASN A 338 -16.00 4.00 -17.80
N ALA A 339 -15.21 3.28 -17.02
CA ALA A 339 -14.26 2.26 -17.49
C ALA A 339 -14.63 0.83 -17.05
N ARG A 340 -15.91 0.61 -16.70
CA ARG A 340 -16.44 -0.70 -16.33
C ARG A 340 -16.32 -1.71 -17.46
N ASP A 341 -16.10 -2.98 -17.11
CA ASP A 341 -16.16 -4.09 -18.06
C ASP A 341 -17.62 -4.41 -18.40
N ARG A 342 -18.14 -3.78 -19.46
CA ARG A 342 -19.53 -3.97 -19.91
C ARG A 342 -19.82 -5.40 -20.32
N LYS A 343 -18.83 -6.11 -20.87
CA LYS A 343 -18.99 -7.49 -21.35
C LYS A 343 -19.08 -8.47 -20.18
N LEU A 344 -18.32 -8.23 -19.12
CA LEU A 344 -18.45 -9.00 -17.88
C LEU A 344 -19.84 -8.80 -17.26
N LEU A 345 -20.27 -7.54 -17.14
CA LEU A 345 -21.57 -7.21 -16.52
C LEU A 345 -22.77 -7.72 -17.31
N SER A 346 -22.72 -7.67 -18.65
CA SER A 346 -23.82 -8.19 -19.47
C SER A 346 -24.01 -9.69 -19.27
N LYS A 347 -22.92 -10.47 -19.09
CA LYS A 347 -23.03 -11.91 -18.85
C LYS A 347 -23.73 -12.26 -17.54
N LEU A 348 -23.49 -11.49 -16.49
CA LEU A 348 -24.14 -11.67 -15.19
C LEU A 348 -25.64 -11.39 -15.23
N GLN A 349 -26.10 -10.57 -16.19
CA GLN A 349 -27.53 -10.31 -16.38
C GLN A 349 -28.26 -11.47 -17.08
N PHE A 350 -27.54 -12.34 -17.79
CA PHE A 350 -28.11 -13.50 -18.49
C PHE A 350 -28.10 -14.78 -17.64
N GLU A 351 -27.33 -14.82 -16.56
CA GLU A 351 -27.37 -15.89 -15.57
C GLU A 351 -28.31 -15.44 -14.44
N GLU A 352 -29.62 -15.68 -14.59
CA GLU A 352 -30.65 -15.33 -13.59
C GLU A 352 -30.43 -16.03 -12.23
N ASP A 353 -29.60 -17.07 -12.18
CA ASP A 353 -29.15 -17.70 -10.94
C ASP A 353 -27.82 -17.11 -10.48
N ILE A 354 -27.92 -15.92 -9.85
CA ILE A 354 -26.81 -15.24 -9.16
C ILE A 354 -26.03 -16.19 -8.24
N ASP A 355 -26.68 -17.22 -7.69
CA ASP A 355 -26.05 -18.13 -6.73
C ASP A 355 -25.10 -19.17 -7.36
N GLU A 356 -25.29 -19.61 -8.61
CA GLU A 356 -24.47 -20.68 -9.21
C GLU A 356 -23.21 -20.15 -9.93
N ALA A 357 -23.33 -18.98 -10.57
CA ALA A 357 -22.22 -18.28 -11.20
C ALA A 357 -21.24 -17.70 -10.16
N PHE A 358 -21.76 -17.16 -9.05
CA PHE A 358 -20.93 -16.69 -7.93
C PHE A 358 -20.18 -17.84 -7.24
N TRP A 359 -20.77 -19.03 -7.12
CA TRP A 359 -20.12 -20.20 -6.50
C TRP A 359 -18.97 -20.73 -7.35
N LYS A 360 -19.07 -20.74 -8.68
CA LYS A 360 -17.96 -21.19 -9.54
C LYS A 360 -16.74 -20.26 -9.49
N LEU A 361 -16.93 -18.96 -9.21
CA LEU A 361 -15.85 -17.99 -9.06
C LEU A 361 -15.14 -18.06 -7.70
N SER A 362 -15.80 -18.51 -6.63
CA SER A 362 -15.23 -18.61 -5.27
C SER A 362 -14.02 -19.54 -5.18
N LYS A 363 -13.97 -20.59 -6.01
CA LYS A 363 -12.90 -21.60 -6.00
C LYS A 363 -11.55 -21.14 -6.59
N THR A 364 -11.45 -19.90 -7.10
CA THR A 364 -10.28 -19.44 -7.88
C THR A 364 -9.53 -18.24 -7.32
N THR A 365 -9.94 -17.66 -6.19
CA THR A 365 -9.34 -16.42 -5.66
C THR A 365 -8.83 -16.52 -4.22
N ARG A 366 -7.63 -15.97 -4.00
CA ARG A 366 -6.98 -15.81 -2.69
C ARG A 366 -7.76 -14.80 -1.84
N GLY A 367 -8.23 -15.23 -0.67
CA GLY A 367 -8.96 -14.42 0.32
C GLY A 367 -10.30 -15.06 0.71
N ASN A 368 -10.77 -14.83 1.94
CA ASN A 368 -12.05 -15.38 2.43
C ASN A 368 -13.23 -14.65 1.76
N PHE A 369 -13.48 -15.03 0.52
CA PHE A 369 -14.48 -14.44 -0.38
C PHE A 369 -15.91 -14.63 0.14
N ASP A 370 -16.16 -15.73 0.86
CA ASP A 370 -17.49 -16.09 1.36
C ASP A 370 -18.01 -15.10 2.42
N GLU A 371 -17.13 -14.59 3.28
CA GLU A 371 -17.47 -13.54 4.26
C GLU A 371 -17.84 -12.20 3.58
N TYR A 372 -17.13 -11.84 2.51
CA TYR A 372 -17.40 -10.62 1.73
C TYR A 372 -18.74 -10.69 1.01
N ILE A 373 -19.09 -11.85 0.46
CA ILE A 373 -20.39 -12.08 -0.20
C ILE A 373 -21.55 -12.08 0.80
N LEU A 374 -21.38 -12.74 1.96
CA LEU A 374 -22.40 -12.76 3.02
C LEU A 374 -22.71 -11.34 3.52
N TYR A 375 -21.69 -10.50 3.60
CA TYR A 375 -21.83 -9.08 3.93
C TYR A 375 -22.57 -8.28 2.85
N LEU A 376 -22.20 -8.42 1.57
CA LEU A 376 -22.88 -7.70 0.47
C LEU A 376 -24.38 -8.02 0.46
N LYS A 377 -24.75 -9.29 0.67
CA LYS A 377 -26.14 -9.75 0.82
C LYS A 377 -26.84 -9.13 2.04
N LYS A 378 -26.12 -8.89 3.15
CA LYS A 378 -26.66 -8.28 4.37
C LYS A 378 -26.80 -6.75 4.26
N LYS A 379 -25.88 -6.07 3.57
CA LYS A 379 -25.86 -4.61 3.45
C LYS A 379 -26.77 -4.07 2.35
N LEU A 380 -26.93 -4.80 1.24
CA LEU A 380 -27.92 -4.47 0.21
C LEU A 380 -29.36 -4.58 0.72
N LYS A 381 -29.59 -5.34 1.81
CA LYS A 381 -30.88 -5.44 2.52
C LYS A 381 -31.08 -4.36 3.60
N SER A 382 -30.08 -3.51 3.88
CA SER A 382 -30.22 -2.44 4.88
C SER A 382 -30.60 -1.13 4.20
N ASP A 383 -31.77 -0.58 4.52
CA ASP A 383 -32.38 0.63 3.94
C ASP A 383 -31.59 1.95 4.14
N LYS A 384 -30.32 1.88 4.58
CA LYS A 384 -29.50 3.06 4.90
C LYS A 384 -28.80 3.72 3.71
N TYR A 385 -28.90 3.16 2.49
CA TYR A 385 -28.28 3.72 1.28
C TYR A 385 -29.18 3.54 0.04
N PRO A 386 -30.21 4.38 -0.17
CA PRO A 386 -31.06 4.26 -1.35
C PRO A 386 -30.29 4.66 -2.61
N ILE A 387 -30.07 3.69 -3.51
CA ILE A 387 -29.73 3.96 -4.91
C ILE A 387 -31.05 4.31 -5.59
N LYS A 388 -31.42 5.59 -5.64
CA LYS A 388 -32.47 6.02 -6.56
C LYS A 388 -31.88 6.07 -7.97
N ALA A 389 -32.30 5.13 -8.80
CA ALA A 389 -32.20 5.28 -10.24
C ALA A 389 -33.28 6.28 -10.68
N GLU A 390 -32.91 7.54 -10.83
CA GLU A 390 -33.72 8.44 -11.65
C GLU A 390 -32.89 8.77 -12.90
N GLY A 391 -33.38 8.22 -14.02
CA GLY A 391 -32.87 8.42 -15.38
C GLY A 391 -33.09 9.85 -15.86
N PRO A 392 -32.84 10.14 -17.15
CA PRO A 392 -33.50 9.45 -18.27
C PRO A 392 -32.74 8.28 -18.90
#